data_AF-A0A945CQ19-F1
#
_entry.id   AF-A0A945CQ19-F1
#
_cell.length_a   1.000
_cell.length_b   1.000
_cell.length_c   1.000
_cell.angle_alpha   90.00
_cell.angle_beta   90.00
_cell.angle_gamma   90.00
#
_symmetry.space_group_name_H-M   'P 1'
#
loop_
_entity.id
_entity.type
_entity.pdbx_description
1 polymer ?
#
loop_
_entity_poly.entity_id
_entity_poly.type
_entity_poly.pdbx_seq_one_letter_code
_entity_poly.pdbx_strand_id
1 'polypeptide(L)'
;QARLRASALEFLDNVLQRRVKEQLLPLLDPPTAESALAHGEELFGHRLQERERALEWLLGNRDSWLRACAAYSAIEIGSEEQIELVRRAADDPNRMVREAVERVLSETGSQGGEGY
;
A
#
# COMPACT_ATOMS: atom_id res chain seq x y z
N GLN A 1 -12.68 -15.66 14.72
CA GLN A 1 -12.24 -14.31 14.28
C GLN A 1 -13.40 -13.38 13.89
N ALA A 2 -14.57 -13.88 13.42
CA ALA A 2 -15.71 -13.03 13.02
C ALA A 2 -16.22 -12.06 14.11
N ARG A 3 -16.26 -12.50 15.38
CA ARG A 3 -16.71 -11.64 16.50
C ARG A 3 -15.79 -10.43 16.75
N LEU A 4 -14.47 -10.63 16.64
CA LEU A 4 -13.50 -9.55 16.78
C LEU A 4 -13.63 -8.53 15.65
N ARG A 5 -13.84 -9.00 14.41
CA ARG A 5 -14.06 -8.15 13.24
C ARG A 5 -15.33 -7.30 13.40
N ALA A 6 -16.44 -7.91 13.81
CA ALA A 6 -17.69 -7.19 14.04
C ALA A 6 -17.52 -6.09 15.11
N SER A 7 -16.86 -6.39 16.23
CA SER A 7 -16.57 -5.39 17.26
C SER A 7 -15.62 -4.28 16.77
N ALA A 8 -14.64 -4.60 15.93
CA ALA A 8 -13.75 -3.59 15.34
C ALA A 8 -14.50 -2.66 14.36
N LEU A 9 -15.38 -3.22 13.52
CA LEU A 9 -16.22 -2.44 12.61
C LEU A 9 -17.17 -1.53 13.37
N GLU A 10 -17.82 -2.03 14.42
CA GLU A 10 -18.69 -1.25 15.30
C GLU A 10 -17.93 -0.11 16.00
N PHE A 11 -16.71 -0.38 16.46
CA PHE A 11 -15.86 0.65 17.05
C PHE A 11 -15.47 1.73 16.02
N LEU A 12 -15.04 1.33 14.83
CA LEU A 12 -14.68 2.26 13.75
C LEU A 12 -15.88 3.08 13.30
N ASP A 13 -17.06 2.48 13.20
CA ASP A 13 -18.29 3.21 12.92
C ASP A 13 -18.61 4.22 14.04
N ASN A 14 -18.29 3.95 15.30
CA ASN A 14 -18.54 4.94 16.35
C ASN A 14 -17.51 6.07 16.41
N VAL A 15 -16.26 5.83 15.99
CA VAL A 15 -15.14 6.78 16.18
C VAL A 15 -14.81 7.61 14.93
N LEU A 16 -15.00 7.05 13.73
CA LEU A 16 -14.60 7.72 12.49
C LEU A 16 -15.55 8.86 12.11
N GLN A 17 -14.99 9.93 11.56
CA GLN A 17 -15.78 10.99 10.94
C GLN A 17 -16.48 10.45 9.67
N ARG A 18 -17.66 11.00 9.34
CA ARG A 18 -18.48 10.55 8.20
C ARG A 18 -17.68 10.33 6.92
N ARG A 19 -16.86 11.31 6.51
CA ARG A 19 -16.05 11.23 5.29
C ARG A 19 -15.09 10.03 5.32
N VAL A 20 -14.47 9.75 6.47
CA VAL A 20 -13.53 8.64 6.61
C VAL A 20 -14.27 7.30 6.61
N LYS A 21 -15.46 7.23 7.21
CA LYS A 21 -16.31 6.03 7.15
C LYS A 21 -16.67 5.65 5.72
N GLU A 22 -17.12 6.62 4.93
CA GLU A 22 -17.51 6.44 3.53
C GLU A 22 -16.33 5.91 2.69
N GLN A 23 -15.10 6.25 3.06
CA GLN A 23 -13.89 5.77 2.38
C GLN A 23 -13.40 4.40 2.89
N LEU A 24 -13.44 4.17 4.21
CA LEU A 24 -12.74 3.05 4.84
C LEU A 24 -13.62 1.81 5.01
N LEU A 25 -14.89 1.98 5.41
CA LEU A 25 -15.75 0.85 5.75
C LEU A 25 -16.01 -0.11 4.58
N PRO A 26 -16.20 0.35 3.33
CA PRO A 26 -16.38 -0.55 2.19
C PRO A 26 -15.17 -1.47 1.92
N LEU A 27 -13.98 -1.11 2.40
CA LEU A 27 -12.78 -1.93 2.31
C LEU A 27 -12.65 -2.94 3.47
N LEU A 28 -13.39 -2.73 4.56
CA LEU A 28 -13.30 -3.52 5.79
C LEU A 28 -14.48 -4.47 5.99
N ASP A 29 -15.58 -4.30 5.29
CA ASP A 29 -16.64 -5.30 5.13
C ASP A 29 -16.28 -6.18 3.93
N PRO A 30 -16.10 -7.52 4.09
CA PRO A 30 -15.17 -8.32 3.29
C PRO A 30 -15.36 -8.09 1.79
N PRO A 31 -14.48 -7.28 1.18
CA PRO A 31 -14.67 -6.91 -0.20
C PRO A 31 -14.25 -8.09 -1.06
N THR A 32 -15.03 -8.33 -2.11
CA THR A 32 -14.49 -9.04 -3.27
C THR A 32 -13.39 -8.19 -3.90
N ALA A 33 -12.45 -8.80 -4.62
CA ALA A 33 -11.44 -8.04 -5.36
C ALA A 33 -12.08 -7.01 -6.30
N GLU A 34 -13.21 -7.36 -6.92
CA GLU A 34 -13.96 -6.49 -7.80
C GLU A 34 -14.58 -5.29 -7.06
N SER A 35 -15.22 -5.52 -5.91
CA SER A 35 -15.79 -4.42 -5.11
C SER A 35 -14.72 -3.50 -4.53
N ALA A 36 -13.55 -4.02 -4.15
CA ALA A 36 -12.41 -3.20 -3.73
C ALA A 36 -11.88 -2.32 -4.87
N LEU A 37 -11.75 -2.88 -6.07
CA LEU A 37 -11.30 -2.13 -7.25
C LEU A 37 -12.31 -1.06 -7.68
N ALA A 38 -13.61 -1.37 -7.66
CA ALA A 38 -14.67 -0.40 -7.96
C ALA A 38 -14.68 0.75 -6.95
N HIS A 39 -14.55 0.44 -5.66
CA HIS A 39 -14.46 1.45 -4.60
C HIS A 39 -13.19 2.32 -4.76
N GLY A 40 -12.05 1.70 -5.07
CA GLY A 40 -10.82 2.44 -5.38
C GLY A 40 -10.98 3.38 -6.57
N GLU A 41 -11.63 2.95 -7.63
CA GLU A 41 -11.92 3.78 -8.80
C GLU A 41 -12.81 4.98 -8.46
N GLU A 42 -13.85 4.81 -7.63
CA GLU A 42 -14.65 5.93 -7.13
C GLU A 42 -13.83 6.91 -6.30
N LEU A 43 -12.94 6.42 -5.45
CA LEU A 43 -12.13 7.27 -4.56
C LEU A 43 -11.04 8.04 -5.29
N PHE A 44 -10.39 7.42 -6.28
CA PHE A 44 -9.20 7.97 -6.92
C PHE A 44 -9.44 8.45 -8.36
N GLY A 45 -10.61 8.17 -8.93
CA GLY A 45 -10.99 8.58 -10.28
C GLY A 45 -10.26 7.84 -11.40
N HIS A 46 -9.57 6.73 -11.07
CA HIS A 46 -8.88 5.90 -12.04
C HIS A 46 -8.77 4.46 -11.52
N ARG A 47 -8.85 3.50 -12.44
CA ARG A 47 -8.71 2.08 -12.13
C ARG A 47 -7.27 1.62 -12.28
N LEU A 48 -6.62 1.31 -11.16
CA LEU A 48 -5.29 0.71 -11.13
C LEU A 48 -5.40 -0.81 -11.18
N GLN A 49 -5.40 -1.39 -12.39
CA GLN A 49 -5.53 -2.84 -12.58
C GLN A 49 -4.22 -3.60 -12.42
N GLU A 50 -3.09 -2.94 -12.72
CA GLU A 50 -1.77 -3.55 -12.64
C GLU A 50 -1.01 -3.01 -11.44
N ARG A 51 -0.47 -3.93 -10.64
CA ARG A 51 0.22 -3.61 -9.39
C ARG A 51 1.46 -2.75 -9.62
N GLU A 52 2.19 -3.02 -10.69
CA GLU A 52 3.41 -2.30 -11.07
C GLU A 52 3.08 -0.84 -11.39
N ARG A 53 2.02 -0.60 -12.19
CA ARG A 53 1.54 0.76 -12.45
C ARG A 53 1.01 1.45 -11.20
N ALA A 54 0.33 0.71 -10.34
CA ALA A 54 -0.15 1.25 -9.07
C ALA A 54 1.02 1.71 -8.19
N LEU A 55 2.06 0.88 -8.07
CA LEU A 55 3.26 1.18 -7.31
C LEU A 55 4.02 2.36 -7.90
N GLU A 56 4.22 2.40 -9.22
CA GLU A 56 4.85 3.51 -9.92
C GLU A 56 4.08 4.82 -9.72
N TRP A 57 2.75 4.79 -9.84
CA TRP A 57 1.90 5.94 -9.60
C TRP A 57 2.00 6.46 -8.16
N LEU A 58 2.00 5.56 -7.18
CA LEU A 58 2.13 5.91 -5.75
C LEU A 58 3.52 6.48 -5.43
N LEU A 59 4.59 5.91 -5.98
CA LEU A 59 5.97 6.40 -5.85
C LEU A 59 6.17 7.75 -6.54
N GLY A 60 5.37 8.09 -7.55
CA GLY A 60 5.37 9.40 -8.19
C GLY A 60 4.55 10.49 -7.47
N ASN A 61 3.89 10.16 -6.36
CA ASN A 61 2.97 11.08 -5.70
C ASN A 61 3.70 12.25 -5.02
N ARG A 62 3.04 13.41 -4.91
CA ARG A 62 3.60 14.58 -4.21
C ARG A 62 3.72 14.37 -2.70
N ASP A 63 2.84 13.57 -2.12
CA ASP A 63 2.87 13.24 -0.70
C ASP A 63 3.99 12.24 -0.38
N SER A 64 4.97 12.68 0.41
CA SER A 64 6.09 11.85 0.83
C SER A 64 5.71 10.68 1.72
N TRP A 65 4.64 10.82 2.53
CA TRP A 65 4.14 9.72 3.34
C TRP A 65 3.61 8.61 2.43
N LEU A 66 2.84 8.98 1.40
CA LEU A 66 2.31 8.02 0.44
C LEU A 66 3.43 7.32 -0.35
N ARG A 67 4.45 8.06 -0.78
CA ARG A 67 5.63 7.47 -1.43
C ARG A 67 6.36 6.48 -0.51
N ALA A 68 6.52 6.81 0.78
CA ALA A 68 7.14 5.91 1.75
C ALA A 68 6.32 4.64 1.97
N CYS A 69 4.99 4.76 2.11
CA CYS A 69 4.09 3.60 2.19
C CYS A 69 4.17 2.73 0.93
N ALA A 70 4.25 3.34 -0.25
CA ALA A 70 4.40 2.64 -1.52
C ALA A 70 5.70 1.84 -1.56
N ALA A 71 6.82 2.49 -1.24
CA ALA A 71 8.13 1.82 -1.16
C ALA A 71 8.10 0.62 -0.22
N TYR A 72 7.52 0.80 0.98
CA TYR A 72 7.43 -0.27 1.97
C TYR A 72 6.54 -1.44 1.53
N SER A 73 5.45 -1.16 0.82
CA SER A 73 4.51 -2.20 0.35
C SER A 73 5.12 -3.22 -0.61
N ALA A 74 6.26 -2.89 -1.24
CA ALA A 74 6.96 -3.78 -2.15
C ALA A 74 7.59 -5.00 -1.45
N ILE A 75 7.82 -4.95 -0.13
CA ILE A 75 8.36 -6.08 0.66
C ILE A 75 7.47 -7.32 0.55
N GLU A 76 6.14 -7.13 0.54
CA GLU A 76 5.19 -8.25 0.52
C GLU A 76 5.06 -8.92 -0.85
N ILE A 77 5.56 -8.29 -1.92
CA ILE A 77 5.28 -8.71 -3.30
C ILE A 77 6.52 -9.28 -3.98
N GLY A 78 7.69 -8.67 -3.76
CA GLY A 78 8.99 -9.29 -4.06
C GLY A 78 9.32 -9.58 -5.53
N SER A 79 8.61 -9.00 -6.51
CA SER A 79 9.04 -9.13 -7.92
C SER A 79 10.24 -8.23 -8.23
N GLU A 80 11.10 -8.68 -9.13
CA GLU A 80 12.33 -7.96 -9.49
C GLU A 80 12.01 -6.58 -10.08
N GLU A 81 10.97 -6.47 -10.90
CA GLU A 81 10.51 -5.21 -11.50
C GLU A 81 10.06 -4.19 -10.44
N GLN A 82 9.36 -4.63 -9.39
CA GLN A 82 8.90 -3.75 -8.32
C GLN A 82 10.05 -3.30 -7.42
N ILE A 83 11.00 -4.19 -7.13
CA ILE A 83 12.21 -3.82 -6.39
C ILE A 83 13.02 -2.79 -7.18
N GLU A 84 13.09 -2.90 -8.50
CA GLU A 84 13.73 -1.88 -9.33
C GLU A 84 12.98 -0.55 -9.31
N LEU A 85 11.64 -0.56 -9.32
CA LEU A 85 10.85 0.68 -9.12
C LEU A 85 11.15 1.35 -7.79
N VAL A 86 11.24 0.58 -6.69
CA VAL A 86 11.59 1.09 -5.36
C VAL A 86 13.03 1.62 -5.33
N ARG A 87 13.97 0.94 -5.99
CA ARG A 87 15.37 1.36 -6.07
C ARG A 87 15.51 2.74 -6.72
N ARG A 88 14.69 3.08 -7.71
CA ARG A 88 14.66 4.42 -8.33
C ARG A 88 14.28 5.53 -7.35
N ALA A 89 13.59 5.21 -6.25
CA ALA A 89 13.23 6.16 -5.21
C ALA A 89 14.32 6.32 -4.11
N ALA A 90 15.49 5.68 -4.26
CA ALA A 90 16.57 5.77 -3.28
C ALA A 90 17.11 7.20 -3.09
N ASP A 91 17.04 8.03 -4.14
CA ASP A 91 17.46 9.43 -4.13
C ASP A 91 16.29 10.41 -3.86
N ASP A 92 15.17 9.93 -3.30
CA ASP A 92 14.03 10.80 -2.99
C ASP A 92 14.45 11.98 -2.08
N PRO A 93 13.97 13.21 -2.33
CA PRO A 93 14.32 14.36 -1.50
C PRO A 93 13.90 14.19 -0.04
N ASN A 94 12.85 13.41 0.24
CA ASN A 94 12.37 13.16 1.59
C ASN A 94 13.12 12.00 2.27
N ARG A 95 13.68 12.28 3.46
CA ARG A 95 14.43 11.31 4.27
C ARG A 95 13.63 10.05 4.61
N MET A 96 12.34 10.18 4.90
CA MET A 96 11.49 9.05 5.26
C MET A 96 11.32 8.07 4.09
N VAL A 97 11.22 8.59 2.87
CA VAL A 97 11.12 7.75 1.67
C VAL A 97 12.42 6.98 1.47
N ARG A 98 13.58 7.64 1.63
CA ARG A 98 14.87 6.97 1.54
C ARG A 98 15.05 5.88 2.60
N GLU A 99 14.63 6.14 3.84
CA GLU A 99 14.66 5.11 4.91
C GLU A 99 13.74 3.93 4.60
N ALA A 100 12.55 4.17 4.05
CA ALA A 100 11.64 3.11 3.62
C ALA A 100 12.27 2.25 2.50
N VAL A 101 12.88 2.89 1.50
CA VAL A 101 13.59 2.22 0.40
C VAL A 101 14.76 1.39 0.92
N GLU A 102 15.62 1.97 1.77
CA GLU A 102 16.78 1.27 2.34
C GLU A 102 16.35 0.02 3.11
N ARG A 103 15.29 0.15 3.92
CA ARG A 103 14.72 -0.97 4.68
C ARG A 103 14.30 -2.11 3.75
N VAL A 104 13.53 -1.80 2.69
CA VAL A 104 13.06 -2.79 1.70
C VAL A 104 14.26 -3.48 1.00
N LEU A 105 15.25 -2.70 0.57
CA LEU A 105 16.41 -3.24 -0.15
C LEU A 105 17.31 -4.12 0.75
N SER A 106 17.42 -3.78 2.04
CA SER A 106 18.17 -4.59 3.01
C SER A 106 17.50 -5.93 3.32
N GLU A 107 16.16 -5.94 3.41
CA GLU A 107 15.38 -7.15 3.69
C GLU A 107 15.36 -8.09 2.48
N THR A 108 15.18 -7.55 1.28
CA THR A 108 15.19 -8.33 0.03
C THR A 108 16.58 -8.91 -0.28
N GLY A 109 17.65 -8.17 -0.02
CA GLY A 109 19.03 -8.66 -0.14
C GLY A 109 19.39 -9.76 0.87
N SER A 110 18.72 -9.81 2.03
CA SER A 110 18.92 -10.86 3.03
C SER A 110 18.17 -12.16 2.71
N GLN A 111 17.09 -12.08 1.92
CA GLN A 111 16.28 -13.23 1.50
C GLN A 111 16.87 -14.00 0.28
N GLY A 112 17.80 -13.40 -0.46
CA GLY A 112 18.46 -14.03 -1.62
C GLY A 112 19.66 -14.93 -1.29
N GLY A 113 19.94 -15.18 0.00
CA GLY A 113 21.11 -15.92 0.49
C GLY A 113 20.89 -17.40 0.85
N GLU A 114 19.65 -17.90 0.82
CA GLU A 114 19.34 -19.31 1.14
C GLU A 114 18.72 -20.01 -0.06
N GLY A 115 19.58 -20.50 -0.95
CA GLY A 115 19.18 -21.29 -2.12
C GLY A 115 20.40 -21.86 -2.83
N TYR A 116 21.02 -22.87 -2.21
CA TYR A 116 22.04 -23.72 -2.81
C TYR A 116 21.41 -25.05 -3.26
#